data_AF-A0A2R6RVH5-F1
#
_entry.id   AF-A0A2R6RVH5-F1
#
_cell.length_a   1.000
_cell.length_b   1.000
_cell.length_c   1.000
_cell.angle_alpha   90.00
_cell.angle_beta   90.00
_cell.angle_gamma   90.00
#
_symmetry.space_group_name_H-M   'P 1'
#
loop_
_entity.id
_entity.type
_entity.pdbx_description
1 polymer ?
#
loop_
_entity_poly.entity_id
_entity_poly.type
_entity_poly.pdbx_seq_one_letter_code
_entity_poly.pdbx_strand_id
1 'polypeptide(L)'
;MGWFSSQNAPETPDPALRQDRQKCWDNRDAYFACLDAAGIVKPGDEDNACAASKVAYEGNCAKSWIDYFNKRRVLAEQQQGVLAQVKNQATAAKRT
;
A
#
# COMPACT_ATOMS: atom_id res chain seq x y z
N MET A 1 -12.64 -3.13 43.73
CA MET A 1 -11.73 -2.29 42.91
C MET A 1 -11.74 -2.85 41.49
N GLY A 2 -12.78 -2.50 40.72
CA GLY A 2 -13.04 -3.04 39.39
C GLY A 2 -12.25 -2.27 38.34
N TRP A 3 -11.51 -3.01 37.51
CA TRP A 3 -10.59 -2.50 36.51
C TRP A 3 -11.32 -1.96 35.26
N PHE A 4 -10.62 -1.06 34.57
CA PHE A 4 -10.89 -0.55 33.23
C PHE A 4 -12.22 0.17 32.97
N SER A 5 -12.18 1.48 33.28
CA SER A 5 -12.52 2.51 32.30
C SER A 5 -11.98 2.18 30.91
N SER A 6 -12.83 2.10 29.90
CA SER A 6 -12.79 3.01 28.75
C SER A 6 -13.96 2.70 27.84
N GLN A 7 -14.95 3.58 27.89
CA GLN A 7 -16.03 3.63 26.92
C GLN A 7 -15.44 4.23 25.63
N ASN A 8 -14.93 3.39 24.73
CA ASN A 8 -14.70 3.79 23.34
C ASN A 8 -15.57 2.92 22.44
N ALA A 9 -16.41 3.61 21.67
CA ALA A 9 -17.54 3.10 20.93
C ALA A 9 -17.15 1.99 19.93
N PRO A 10 -18.08 1.06 19.63
CA PRO A 10 -17.97 0.27 18.41
C PRO A 10 -18.21 1.23 17.24
N GLU A 11 -17.15 1.71 16.60
CA GLU A 11 -17.22 2.31 15.27
C GLU A 11 -17.63 1.21 14.29
N THR A 12 -18.93 0.93 14.21
CA THR A 12 -19.51 0.16 13.10
C THR A 12 -19.11 0.89 11.83
N PRO A 13 -18.35 0.27 10.90
CA PRO A 13 -17.93 0.96 9.69
C PRO A 13 -19.19 1.33 8.91
N ASP A 14 -19.46 2.62 8.86
CA ASP A 14 -20.58 3.24 8.18
C ASP A 14 -20.74 2.59 6.78
N PRO A 15 -21.93 2.11 6.38
CA PRO A 15 -22.12 1.45 5.09
C PRO A 15 -21.72 2.36 3.90
N ALA A 16 -21.77 3.69 4.04
CA ALA A 16 -21.21 4.62 3.07
C ALA A 16 -19.69 4.39 2.87
N LEU A 17 -18.98 4.18 3.99
CA LEU A 17 -17.56 3.86 4.05
C LEU A 17 -17.19 2.50 3.41
N ARG A 18 -18.15 1.65 3.07
CA ARG A 18 -17.90 0.39 2.33
C ARG A 18 -17.93 0.63 0.82
N GLN A 19 -18.92 1.38 0.32
CA GLN A 19 -18.99 1.73 -1.10
C GLN A 19 -17.87 2.69 -1.52
N ASP A 20 -17.49 3.63 -0.65
CA ASP A 20 -16.34 4.51 -0.89
C ASP A 20 -15.02 3.74 -0.90
N ARG A 21 -14.96 2.60 -0.19
CA ARG A 21 -13.79 1.71 -0.20
C ARG A 21 -13.62 1.01 -1.55
N GLN A 22 -14.71 0.59 -2.16
CA GLN A 22 -14.70 -0.01 -3.49
C GLN A 22 -14.13 0.98 -4.51
N LYS A 23 -14.64 2.23 -4.49
CA LYS A 23 -14.12 3.31 -5.33
C LYS A 23 -12.64 3.60 -5.05
N CYS A 24 -12.20 3.57 -3.79
CA CYS A 24 -10.78 3.70 -3.47
C CYS A 24 -9.96 2.58 -4.13
N TRP A 25 -10.43 1.33 -4.12
CA TRP A 25 -9.70 0.21 -4.72
C TRP A 25 -9.60 0.35 -6.23
N ASP A 26 -10.68 0.75 -6.90
CA ASP A 26 -10.69 0.97 -8.34
C ASP A 26 -9.70 2.08 -8.74
N ASN A 27 -9.71 3.20 -8.01
CA ASN A 27 -8.76 4.30 -8.23
C ASN A 27 -7.31 3.91 -7.88
N ARG A 28 -7.12 3.10 -6.83
CA ARG A 28 -5.80 2.56 -6.44
C ARG A 28 -5.22 1.73 -7.56
N ASP A 29 -5.98 0.78 -8.09
CA ASP A 29 -5.49 -0.15 -9.11
C ASP A 29 -5.22 0.61 -10.42
N ALA A 30 -6.03 1.61 -10.77
CA ALA A 30 -5.75 2.50 -11.89
C ALA A 30 -4.44 3.31 -11.71
N TYR A 31 -4.21 3.86 -10.52
CA TYR A 31 -2.97 4.56 -10.20
C TYR A 31 -1.75 3.61 -10.20
N PHE A 32 -1.89 2.42 -9.64
CA PHE A 32 -0.81 1.44 -9.56
C PHE A 32 -0.47 0.82 -10.91
N ALA A 33 -1.46 0.58 -11.76
CA ALA A 33 -1.24 0.13 -13.13
C ALA A 33 -0.46 1.15 -13.96
N CYS A 34 -0.73 2.44 -13.77
CA CYS A 34 0.02 3.52 -14.40
C CYS A 34 1.48 3.57 -13.90
N LEU A 35 1.68 3.43 -12.59
CA LEU A 35 3.00 3.32 -11.96
C LEU A 35 3.80 2.12 -12.48
N ASP A 36 3.17 0.94 -12.57
CA ASP A 36 3.80 -0.29 -13.09
C ASP A 36 4.15 -0.15 -14.58
N ALA A 37 3.29 0.47 -15.38
CA ALA A 37 3.57 0.76 -16.78
C ALA A 37 4.75 1.73 -16.97
N ALA A 38 4.93 2.67 -16.03
CA ALA A 38 6.07 3.57 -16.01
C ALA A 38 7.33 2.96 -15.40
N GLY A 39 7.25 1.76 -14.80
CA GLY A 39 8.35 1.14 -14.05
C GLY A 39 8.71 1.91 -12.77
N ILE A 40 7.80 2.73 -12.25
CA ILE A 40 8.03 3.57 -11.09
C ILE A 40 7.58 2.84 -9.85
N VAL A 41 8.56 2.48 -9.04
CA VAL A 41 8.37 1.75 -7.79
C VAL A 41 7.91 2.67 -6.65
N LYS A 42 8.42 3.91 -6.65
CA LYS A 42 8.24 4.85 -5.56
C LYS A 42 7.16 5.87 -5.93
N PRO A 43 5.97 5.81 -5.30
CA PRO A 43 4.94 6.81 -5.54
C PRO A 43 5.47 8.17 -5.08
N GLY A 44 5.64 9.09 -6.03
CA GLY A 44 6.27 10.40 -5.81
C GLY A 44 7.49 10.72 -6.69
N ASP A 45 8.14 9.71 -7.29
CA ASP A 45 9.19 9.89 -8.32
C ASP A 45 8.59 9.98 -9.75
N GLU A 46 7.28 10.14 -9.84
CA GLU A 46 6.56 10.27 -11.09
C GLU A 46 6.47 11.75 -11.43
N ASP A 47 7.27 12.17 -12.41
CA ASP A 47 7.36 13.52 -12.99
C ASP A 47 6.06 14.03 -13.66
N ASN A 48 4.88 13.52 -13.25
CA ASN A 48 3.51 13.78 -13.71
C ASN A 48 2.82 12.69 -14.56
N ALA A 49 3.46 11.55 -14.81
CA ALA A 49 2.88 10.49 -15.65
C ALA A 49 1.48 10.02 -15.18
N CYS A 50 1.26 9.94 -13.86
CA CYS A 50 0.00 9.46 -13.27
C CYS A 50 -0.65 10.49 -12.32
N ALA A 51 -0.35 11.78 -12.48
CA ALA A 51 -0.83 12.84 -11.58
C ALA A 51 -2.37 12.91 -11.50
N ALA A 52 -3.08 12.71 -12.61
CA ALA A 52 -4.54 12.70 -12.64
C ALA A 52 -5.12 11.55 -11.78
N SER A 53 -4.58 10.35 -11.94
CA SER A 53 -4.96 9.16 -11.17
C SER A 53 -4.61 9.32 -9.69
N LYS A 54 -3.46 9.96 -9.38
CA LYS A 54 -3.05 10.28 -8.01
C LYS A 54 -4.03 11.22 -7.30
N VAL A 55 -4.47 12.29 -7.97
CA VAL A 55 -5.46 13.23 -7.40
C VAL A 55 -6.79 12.53 -7.14
N ALA A 56 -7.26 11.70 -8.09
CA ALA A 56 -8.45 10.90 -7.90
C ALA A 56 -8.29 9.90 -6.74
N TYR A 57 -7.11 9.30 -6.61
CA TYR A 57 -6.79 8.36 -5.55
C TYR A 57 -6.74 9.03 -4.16
N GLU A 58 -6.13 10.21 -4.05
CA GLU A 58 -6.09 11.01 -2.81
C GLU A 58 -7.44 11.60 -2.41
N GLY A 59 -8.28 11.93 -3.38
CA GLY A 59 -9.63 12.48 -3.13
C GLY A 59 -10.67 11.42 -2.77
N ASN A 60 -10.56 10.22 -3.33
CA ASN A 60 -11.54 9.14 -3.11
C ASN A 60 -11.11 8.12 -2.04
N CYS A 61 -9.84 8.11 -1.64
CA CYS A 61 -9.33 7.17 -0.64
C CYS A 61 -8.89 7.86 0.66
N ALA A 62 -9.05 7.15 1.77
CA ALA A 62 -8.57 7.61 3.07
C ALA A 62 -7.02 7.70 3.07
N LYS A 63 -6.49 8.82 3.58
CA LYS A 63 -5.03 9.06 3.67
C LYS A 63 -4.26 7.93 4.37
N SER A 64 -4.84 7.32 5.40
CA SER A 64 -4.23 6.20 6.12
C SER A 64 -4.04 4.95 5.25
N TRP A 65 -4.94 4.72 4.29
CA TRP A 65 -4.82 3.62 3.34
C TRP A 65 -3.74 3.92 2.31
N ILE A 66 -3.72 5.15 1.78
CA ILE A 66 -2.71 5.62 0.82
C ILE A 66 -1.30 5.44 1.39
N ASP A 67 -1.07 5.93 2.61
CA ASP A 67 0.21 5.78 3.30
C ASP A 67 0.61 4.32 3.47
N TYR A 68 -0.35 3.45 3.81
CA TYR A 68 -0.09 2.01 3.97
C TYR A 68 0.33 1.36 2.65
N PHE A 69 -0.37 1.63 1.54
CA PHE A 69 -0.02 1.04 0.25
C PHE A 69 1.29 1.58 -0.30
N ASN A 70 1.55 2.89 -0.14
CA ASN A 70 2.80 3.51 -0.55
C ASN A 70 4.00 2.88 0.20
N LYS A 71 3.88 2.72 1.53
CA LYS A 71 4.88 2.01 2.33
C LYS A 71 5.07 0.57 1.88
N ARG A 72 3.99 -0.13 1.52
CA ARG A 72 4.05 -1.52 1.07
C ARG A 72 4.79 -1.68 -0.25
N ARG A 73 4.67 -0.77 -1.21
CA ARG A 73 5.47 -0.81 -2.46
C ARG A 73 6.96 -0.65 -2.17
N VAL A 74 7.33 0.32 -1.34
CA VAL A 74 8.74 0.55 -0.96
C VAL A 74 9.33 -0.65 -0.19
N LEU A 75 8.56 -1.25 0.70
CA LEU A 75 8.97 -2.44 1.45
C LEU A 75 9.12 -3.67 0.55
N ALA A 76 8.23 -3.87 -0.43
CA ALA A 76 8.32 -5.00 -1.36
C ALA A 76 9.68 -5.01 -2.07
N GLU A 77 10.20 -3.84 -2.42
CA GLU A 77 11.47 -3.70 -3.14
C GLU A 77 12.68 -3.92 -2.26
N GLN A 78 12.65 -3.40 -1.03
CA GLN A 78 13.67 -3.76 -0.04
C GLN A 78 13.71 -5.28 0.19
N GLN A 79 12.55 -5.92 0.27
CA GLN A 79 12.45 -7.36 0.46
C GLN A 79 12.98 -8.14 -0.75
N GLN A 80 12.75 -7.68 -1.98
CA GLN A 80 13.32 -8.34 -3.17
C GLN A 80 14.86 -8.41 -3.12
N GLY A 81 15.52 -7.32 -2.69
CA GLY A 81 16.98 -7.29 -2.52
C GLY A 81 17.49 -8.28 -1.47
N VAL A 82 16.81 -8.38 -0.33
CA VAL A 82 17.18 -9.29 0.76
C VAL A 82 16.93 -10.76 0.39
N LEU A 83 15.78 -11.05 -0.24
CA LEU A 83 15.43 -12.41 -0.66
C LEU A 83 16.43 -12.95 -1.71
N ALA A 84 16.92 -12.11 -2.61
CA ALA A 84 17.95 -12.51 -3.58
C ALA A 84 19.25 -12.96 -2.88
N GLN A 85 19.66 -12.25 -1.83
CA GLN A 85 20.84 -12.60 -1.04
C GLN A 85 20.66 -13.92 -0.27
N VAL A 86 19.51 -14.10 0.38
CA VAL A 86 19.18 -15.33 1.11
C VAL A 86 19.12 -16.54 0.16
N LYS A 87 18.54 -16.39 -1.04
CA LYS A 87 18.49 -17.45 -2.05
C LYS A 87 19.89 -17.90 -2.45
N ASN A 88 20.79 -16.95 -2.70
CA ASN A 88 22.18 -17.22 -3.08
C ASN A 88 22.95 -17.93 -1.95
N GLN A 89 22.77 -17.49 -0.71
CA GLN A 89 23.38 -18.13 0.47
C GLN A 89 22.84 -19.55 0.70
N ALA A 90 21.52 -19.76 0.55
CA ALA A 90 20.91 -21.07 0.69
C ALA A 90 21.34 -22.06 -0.42
N THR A 91 21.52 -21.59 -1.66
CA THR A 91 22.08 -22.43 -2.74
C THR A 91 23.54 -22.77 -2.53
N ALA A 92 24.33 -21.87 -1.93
CA ALA A 92 25.72 -22.14 -1.59
C ALA A 92 25.83 -23.18 -0.46
N ALA A 93 25.00 -23.06 0.59
CA ALA A 93 24.96 -23.98 1.73
C ALA A 93 24.45 -25.40 1.37
N LYS A 94 23.65 -25.54 0.30
CA LYS A 94 23.18 -26.85 -0.19
C LYS A 94 24.19 -27.59 -1.07
N ARG A 95 25.28 -26.94 -1.49
CA ARG A 95 26.30 -27.52 -2.38
C ARG A 95 27.53 -28.04 -1.63
N THR A 96 27.60 -27.82 -0.31
CA THR A 96 28.61 -28.36 0.62
C THR A 96 28.03 -29.53 1.39
#